data_AF-A0A318HD56-F1
#
_entry.id   AF-A0A318HD56-F1
#
_cell.length_a   1.000
_cell.length_b   1.000
_cell.length_c   1.000
_cell.angle_alpha   90.00
_cell.angle_beta   90.00
_cell.angle_gamma   90.00
#
_symmetry.space_group_name_H-M   'P 1'
#
loop_
_entity.id
_entity.type
_entity.pdbx_description
1 polymer ?
#
loop_
_entity_poly.entity_id
_entity_poly.type
_entity_poly.pdbx_seq_one_letter_code
_entity_poly.pdbx_strand_id
1 'polypeptide(L)'
;MAAHEMANLAQSLDGLKPKDKSPSSARTLHTWIAQAQDSLGSAGPRLGWLVAATVVTGALQRAVDESGTALFLLKGGTMLQYRLPGMSRTTQDIDGLVRGDIDGFLAELDATLGQPWGPLTLVRGEVETIDVPHKLVRPRRFDMTVLLKGVTWRRVQIEVSADEGQAGTTPEQIPSPSLAGFGLPTPDHLVSLSMRYQIAQKVHASTDPHDPPAFVNDRARDVVDLLLLRTLTETTGRPSLTEIRAAIEDIFAARVAEAEGTDAPSRTWPARLTAYPHWGPSFAKAADSAGVTVTPADAVAHVNAWLDLIERG
;
A
#
# COMPACT_ATOMS: atom_id res chain seq x y z
N MET A 1 -12.78 -23.39 21.53
CA MET A 1 -11.65 -22.48 21.82
C MET A 1 -11.81 -21.29 20.90
N ALA A 2 -12.03 -20.08 21.44
CA ALA A 2 -12.06 -18.89 20.62
C ALA A 2 -10.69 -18.78 19.92
N ALA A 3 -10.67 -18.82 18.59
CA ALA A 3 -9.48 -18.50 17.83
C ALA A 3 -9.06 -17.09 18.27
N HIS A 4 -7.89 -16.96 18.88
CA HIS A 4 -7.33 -15.65 19.17
C HIS A 4 -7.11 -15.00 17.80
N GLU A 5 -7.93 -14.02 17.48
CA GLU A 5 -7.80 -13.25 16.25
C GLU A 5 -6.38 -12.69 16.24
N MET A 6 -5.55 -13.13 15.29
CA MET A 6 -4.16 -12.70 15.25
C MET A 6 -4.14 -11.20 14.97
N ALA A 7 -3.95 -10.40 16.01
CA ALA A 7 -3.84 -8.96 15.90
C ALA A 7 -2.80 -8.61 14.82
N ASN A 8 -3.15 -7.67 13.94
CA ASN A 8 -2.21 -7.15 12.96
C ASN A 8 -1.00 -6.54 13.70
N LEU A 9 0.22 -6.75 13.19
CA LEU A 9 1.44 -6.13 13.72
C LEU A 9 1.33 -4.59 13.88
N ALA A 10 0.57 -3.92 13.02
CA ALA A 10 0.30 -2.48 13.20
C ALA A 10 -0.50 -2.21 14.48
N GLN A 11 -1.61 -2.93 14.69
CA GLN A 11 -2.46 -2.77 15.88
C GLN A 11 -1.71 -3.19 17.16
N SER A 12 -0.79 -4.14 17.09
CA SER A 12 -0.03 -4.56 18.28
C SER A 12 0.90 -3.47 18.83
N LEU A 13 1.21 -2.42 18.06
CA LEU A 13 1.97 -1.26 18.54
C LEU A 13 1.21 -0.44 19.57
N ASP A 14 -0.12 -0.47 19.54
CA ASP A 14 -0.97 0.25 20.49
C ASP A 14 -0.84 -0.32 21.92
N GLY A 15 -0.38 -1.56 22.05
CA GLY A 15 -0.09 -2.22 23.33
C GLY A 15 1.27 -1.87 23.92
N LEU A 16 2.16 -1.19 23.18
CA LEU A 16 3.49 -0.83 23.68
C LEU A 16 3.40 0.31 24.69
N LYS A 17 4.07 0.16 25.84
CA LYS A 17 4.14 1.21 26.86
C LYS A 17 4.77 2.49 26.25
N PRO A 18 4.06 3.64 26.29
CA PRO A 18 4.61 4.91 25.82
C PRO A 18 5.94 5.27 26.49
N LYS A 19 6.84 5.90 25.72
CA LYS A 19 8.08 6.47 26.26
C LYS A 19 7.83 7.92 26.67
N ASP A 20 8.31 8.29 27.85
CA ASP A 20 8.23 9.67 28.35
C ASP A 20 9.25 10.62 27.70
N LYS A 21 10.08 10.11 26.78
CA LYS A 21 11.15 10.87 26.11
C LYS A 21 11.36 10.41 24.68
N SER A 22 11.76 11.35 23.83
CA SER A 22 12.22 11.07 22.48
C SER A 22 13.55 10.30 22.45
N PRO A 23 13.81 9.49 21.41
CA PRO A 23 15.09 8.82 21.25
C PRO A 23 16.23 9.84 21.10
N SER A 24 17.34 9.61 21.81
CA SER A 24 18.47 10.54 21.81
C SER A 24 19.41 10.37 20.61
N SER A 25 19.35 9.23 19.92
CA SER A 25 20.17 8.86 18.75
C SER A 25 19.47 7.81 17.89
N ALA A 26 19.84 7.68 16.61
CA ALA A 26 19.27 6.68 15.70
C ALA A 26 19.50 5.25 16.23
N ARG A 27 20.65 5.03 16.88
CA ARG A 27 20.97 3.79 17.60
C ARG A 27 19.97 3.50 18.74
N THR A 28 19.62 4.51 19.53
CA THR A 28 18.64 4.37 20.61
C THR A 28 17.26 3.99 20.07
N LEU A 29 16.80 4.65 18.99
CA LEU A 29 15.54 4.30 18.34
C LEU A 29 15.58 2.85 17.81
N HIS A 30 16.66 2.46 17.14
CA HIS A 30 16.85 1.09 16.67
C HIS A 30 16.79 0.06 17.80
N THR A 31 17.45 0.34 18.95
CA THR A 31 17.39 -0.54 20.13
C THR A 31 15.97 -0.68 20.69
N TRP A 32 15.19 0.42 20.76
CA TRP A 32 13.80 0.34 21.24
C TRP A 32 12.91 -0.47 20.30
N ILE A 33 13.13 -0.34 18.98
CA ILE A 33 12.43 -1.14 17.98
C ILE A 33 12.80 -2.63 18.11
N ALA A 34 14.09 -2.96 18.27
CA ALA A 34 14.53 -4.34 18.48
C ALA A 34 13.90 -4.96 19.74
N GLN A 35 13.87 -4.22 20.84
CA GLN A 35 13.20 -4.67 22.08
C GLN A 35 11.71 -4.92 21.87
N ALA A 36 11.03 -4.05 21.11
CA ALA A 36 9.62 -4.23 20.78
C ALA A 36 9.40 -5.45 19.86
N GLN A 37 10.28 -5.70 18.89
CA GLN A 37 10.23 -6.87 18.00
C GLN A 37 10.23 -8.17 18.80
N ASP A 38 11.16 -8.30 19.75
CA ASP A 38 11.27 -9.47 20.62
C ASP A 38 9.99 -9.64 21.46
N SER A 39 9.46 -8.55 22.01
CA SER A 39 8.25 -8.59 22.85
C SER A 39 6.97 -8.95 22.08
N LEU A 40 6.89 -8.55 20.80
CA LEU A 40 5.72 -8.78 19.94
C LEU A 40 5.83 -10.07 19.12
N GLY A 41 6.94 -10.82 19.26
CA GLY A 41 7.18 -12.03 18.48
C GLY A 41 7.29 -11.78 16.98
N SER A 42 7.69 -10.57 16.57
CA SER A 42 7.81 -10.20 15.16
C SER A 42 9.21 -10.51 14.62
N ALA A 43 9.31 -11.32 13.57
CA ALA A 43 10.59 -11.68 12.97
C ALA A 43 11.12 -10.60 11.98
N GLY A 44 12.45 -10.43 11.97
CA GLY A 44 13.16 -9.67 10.94
C GLY A 44 12.92 -8.15 10.96
N PRO A 45 13.37 -7.38 9.95
CA PRO A 45 13.36 -5.90 9.93
C PRO A 45 11.96 -5.26 9.76
N ARG A 46 10.90 -6.05 9.93
CA ARG A 46 9.50 -5.70 9.61
C ARG A 46 8.96 -4.60 10.50
N LEU A 47 9.21 -4.64 11.82
CA LEU A 47 8.73 -3.60 12.71
C LEU A 47 9.41 -2.25 12.44
N GLY A 48 10.74 -2.26 12.26
CA GLY A 48 11.45 -1.03 11.90
C GLY A 48 11.01 -0.45 10.56
N TRP A 49 10.57 -1.30 9.62
CA TRP A 49 9.95 -0.85 8.38
C TRP A 49 8.60 -0.19 8.66
N LEU A 50 7.73 -0.84 9.42
CA LEU A 50 6.40 -0.34 9.74
C LEU A 50 6.44 1.01 10.46
N VAL A 51 7.35 1.20 11.41
CA VAL A 51 7.55 2.48 12.10
C VAL A 51 7.97 3.56 11.10
N ALA A 52 8.96 3.28 10.24
CA ALA A 52 9.40 4.24 9.24
C ALA A 52 8.30 4.54 8.21
N ALA A 53 7.56 3.52 7.78
CA ALA A 53 6.46 3.66 6.83
C ALA A 53 5.32 4.50 7.41
N THR A 54 5.02 4.36 8.70
CA THR A 54 3.99 5.16 9.38
C THR A 54 4.39 6.62 9.44
N VAL A 55 5.64 6.90 9.86
CA VAL A 55 6.20 8.26 9.91
C VAL A 55 6.20 8.91 8.52
N VAL A 56 6.71 8.21 7.52
CA VAL A 56 6.85 8.76 6.16
C VAL A 56 5.47 8.95 5.52
N THR A 57 4.55 8.01 5.69
CA THR A 57 3.16 8.18 5.22
C THR A 57 2.49 9.39 5.87
N GLY A 58 2.60 9.52 7.19
CA GLY A 58 2.07 10.68 7.92
C GLY A 58 2.68 12.01 7.45
N ALA A 59 3.97 12.03 7.13
CA ALA A 59 4.63 13.21 6.59
C ALA A 59 4.16 13.54 5.16
N LEU A 60 4.02 12.55 4.28
CA LEU A 60 3.46 12.72 2.92
C LEU A 60 2.03 13.28 2.97
N GLN A 61 1.27 12.89 3.99
CA GLN A 61 -0.12 13.32 4.18
C GLN A 61 -0.29 14.69 4.83
N ARG A 62 0.81 15.34 5.25
CA ARG A 62 0.78 16.76 5.60
C ARG A 62 0.60 17.65 4.37
N ALA A 63 0.94 17.15 3.18
CA ALA A 63 0.65 17.84 1.94
C ALA A 63 -0.85 17.74 1.63
N VAL A 64 -1.56 18.85 1.77
CA VAL A 64 -3.02 18.94 1.70
C VAL A 64 -3.47 19.92 0.62
N ASP A 65 -4.67 19.72 0.09
CA ASP A 65 -5.33 20.71 -0.76
C ASP A 65 -5.84 21.90 0.06
N GLU A 66 -6.42 22.90 -0.61
CA GLU A 66 -6.98 24.11 0.02
C GLU A 66 -8.07 23.81 1.06
N SER A 67 -8.71 22.64 1.00
CA SER A 67 -9.72 22.19 1.96
C SER A 67 -9.12 21.50 3.19
N GLY A 68 -7.79 21.33 3.23
CA GLY A 68 -7.09 20.57 4.26
C GLY A 68 -7.15 19.05 4.06
N THR A 69 -7.57 18.57 2.89
CA THR A 69 -7.63 17.13 2.61
C THR A 69 -6.32 16.65 2.01
N ALA A 70 -5.76 15.55 2.53
CA ALA A 70 -4.48 15.01 2.05
C ALA A 70 -4.48 14.75 0.54
N LEU A 71 -3.42 15.20 -0.14
CA LEU A 71 -3.19 14.96 -1.57
C LEU A 71 -2.68 13.53 -1.80
N PHE A 72 -1.89 12.99 -0.87
CA PHE A 72 -1.34 11.64 -0.95
C PHE A 72 -2.28 10.61 -0.33
N LEU A 73 -2.67 9.61 -1.11
CA LEU A 73 -3.41 8.44 -0.66
C LEU A 73 -2.50 7.21 -0.66
N LEU A 74 -2.30 6.60 0.52
CA LEU A 74 -1.52 5.37 0.63
C LEU A 74 -2.19 4.23 -0.15
N LYS A 75 -1.42 3.46 -0.93
CA LYS A 75 -1.90 2.26 -1.63
C LYS A 75 -0.92 1.08 -1.48
N GLY A 76 -1.11 0.05 -2.29
CA GLY A 76 -0.14 -1.04 -2.44
C GLY A 76 0.03 -1.92 -1.20
N GLY A 77 1.22 -2.52 -1.07
CA GLY A 77 1.52 -3.50 -0.02
C GLY A 77 1.63 -2.87 1.38
N THR A 78 2.06 -1.61 1.46
CA THR A 78 2.16 -0.88 2.73
C THR A 78 0.78 -0.60 3.30
N MET A 79 -0.21 -0.26 2.47
CA MET A 79 -1.60 -0.13 2.93
C MET A 79 -2.16 -1.44 3.51
N LEU A 80 -1.88 -2.58 2.86
CA LEU A 80 -2.33 -3.89 3.34
C LEU A 80 -1.76 -4.24 4.71
N GLN A 81 -0.54 -3.79 5.02
CA GLN A 81 0.07 -3.97 6.35
C GLN A 81 -0.72 -3.27 7.46
N TYR A 82 -1.48 -2.22 7.17
CA TYR A 82 -2.30 -1.55 8.18
C TYR A 82 -3.71 -2.14 8.28
N ARG A 83 -4.22 -2.77 7.21
CA ARG A 83 -5.60 -3.28 7.13
C ARG A 83 -5.77 -4.74 7.49
N LEU A 84 -4.87 -5.61 7.03
CA LEU A 84 -5.08 -7.05 7.11
C LEU A 84 -4.74 -7.59 8.51
N PRO A 85 -5.59 -8.45 9.11
CA PRO A 85 -5.24 -9.18 10.32
C PRO A 85 -4.07 -10.14 10.05
N GLY A 86 -3.22 -10.39 11.05
CA GLY A 86 -2.06 -11.27 10.92
C GLY A 86 -0.93 -10.73 10.03
N MET A 87 -0.38 -11.60 9.18
CA MET A 87 0.76 -11.26 8.31
C MET A 87 0.27 -10.90 6.91
N SER A 88 0.53 -9.68 6.47
CA SER A 88 0.58 -9.37 5.03
C SER A 88 1.95 -9.74 4.45
N ARG A 89 2.07 -9.77 3.12
CA ARG A 89 3.39 -9.87 2.46
C ARG A 89 4.32 -8.71 2.85
N THR A 90 5.62 -8.98 2.86
CA THR A 90 6.65 -7.95 3.06
C THR A 90 6.67 -7.00 1.85
N THR A 91 6.87 -5.71 2.12
CA THR A 91 7.02 -4.65 1.12
C THR A 91 8.17 -3.73 1.55
N GLN A 92 8.81 -3.04 0.61
CA GLN A 92 9.97 -2.18 0.88
C GLN A 92 9.80 -0.77 0.30
N ASP A 93 8.61 -0.51 -0.22
CA ASP A 93 8.17 0.65 -0.96
C ASP A 93 6.90 1.21 -0.34
N ILE A 94 6.74 2.53 -0.41
CA ILE A 94 5.48 3.20 -0.15
C ILE A 94 4.90 3.64 -1.49
N ASP A 95 3.87 2.92 -1.91
CA ASP A 95 3.10 3.29 -3.08
C ASP A 95 2.00 4.28 -2.69
N GLY A 96 1.81 5.32 -3.51
CA GLY A 96 0.76 6.31 -3.35
C GLY A 96 0.02 6.63 -4.64
N LEU A 97 -1.21 7.09 -4.47
CA LEU A 97 -1.95 7.83 -5.49
C LEU A 97 -1.97 9.30 -5.06
N VAL A 98 -1.68 10.21 -5.99
CA VAL A 98 -1.77 11.65 -5.77
C VAL A 98 -3.10 12.14 -6.34
N ARG A 99 -3.90 12.79 -5.49
CA ARG A 99 -5.08 13.55 -5.90
C ARG A 99 -4.63 14.85 -6.56
N GLY A 100 -5.13 15.11 -7.76
CA GLY A 100 -4.74 16.28 -8.54
C GLY A 100 -3.38 16.12 -9.23
N ASP A 101 -2.64 17.21 -9.34
CA ASP A 101 -1.36 17.25 -10.06
C ASP A 101 -0.18 16.77 -9.18
N ILE A 102 0.70 15.94 -9.75
CA ILE A 102 1.86 15.38 -9.03
C ILE A 102 2.88 16.48 -8.71
N ASP A 103 3.11 17.42 -9.63
CA ASP A 103 4.11 18.47 -9.41
C ASP A 103 3.61 19.46 -8.34
N GLY A 104 2.31 19.77 -8.32
CA GLY A 104 1.64 20.49 -7.24
C GLY A 104 1.77 19.79 -5.88
N PHE A 105 1.55 18.47 -5.82
CA PHE A 105 1.78 17.69 -4.60
C PHE A 105 3.24 17.75 -4.14
N LEU A 106 4.21 17.66 -5.06
CA LEU A 106 5.63 17.73 -4.71
C LEU A 106 6.02 19.09 -4.15
N ALA A 107 5.47 20.18 -4.69
CA ALA A 107 5.69 21.53 -4.17
C ALA A 107 5.15 21.69 -2.74
N GLU A 108 3.94 21.19 -2.47
CA GLU A 108 3.35 21.22 -1.13
C GLU A 108 4.10 20.29 -0.15
N LEU A 109 4.54 19.12 -0.62
CA LEU A 109 5.38 18.23 0.15
C LEU A 109 6.69 18.92 0.55
N ASP A 110 7.36 19.61 -0.36
CA ASP A 110 8.62 20.30 -0.06
C ASP A 110 8.41 21.44 0.97
N ALA A 111 7.27 22.14 0.92
CA ALA A 111 6.90 23.14 1.92
C ALA A 111 6.69 22.51 3.32
N THR A 112 6.03 21.36 3.39
CA THR A 112 5.72 20.68 4.66
C THR A 112 6.92 19.97 5.27
N LEU A 113 7.88 19.50 4.47
CA LEU A 113 9.11 18.86 4.94
C LEU A 113 10.04 19.81 5.72
N GLY A 114 9.84 21.14 5.61
CA GLY A 114 10.48 22.12 6.47
C GLY A 114 10.11 21.99 7.96
N GLN A 115 9.03 21.28 8.28
CA GLN A 115 8.57 21.05 9.64
C GLN A 115 9.01 19.67 10.16
N PRO A 116 9.67 19.59 11.33
CA PRO A 116 10.12 18.32 11.87
C PRO A 116 8.96 17.38 12.23
N TRP A 117 9.23 16.07 12.26
CA TRP A 117 8.34 15.06 12.83
C TRP A 117 8.84 14.69 14.23
N GLY A 118 8.50 15.49 15.22
CA GLY A 118 9.06 15.35 16.57
C GLY A 118 10.58 15.45 16.54
N PRO A 119 11.34 14.41 16.94
CA PRO A 119 12.81 14.43 16.89
C PRO A 119 13.38 14.11 15.50
N LEU A 120 12.54 13.75 14.52
CA LEU A 120 12.94 13.30 13.19
C LEU A 120 12.94 14.46 12.20
N THR A 121 13.93 14.47 11.32
CA THR A 121 13.96 15.32 10.13
C THR A 121 13.76 14.42 8.91
N LEU A 122 12.85 14.81 8.02
CA LEU A 122 12.60 14.09 6.78
C LEU A 122 13.16 14.89 5.61
N VAL A 123 13.88 14.21 4.72
CA VAL A 123 14.47 14.82 3.53
C VAL A 123 14.15 13.96 2.33
N ARG A 124 13.56 14.58 1.31
CA ARG A 124 13.28 13.93 0.03
C ARG A 124 14.51 14.00 -0.88
N GLY A 125 14.80 12.92 -1.59
CA GLY A 125 15.77 12.88 -2.68
C GLY A 125 15.21 13.45 -3.99
N GLU A 126 16.02 13.39 -5.05
CA GLU A 126 15.57 13.80 -6.39
C GLU A 126 14.38 12.97 -6.88
N VAL A 127 13.54 13.60 -7.70
CA VAL A 127 12.38 12.94 -8.33
C VAL A 127 12.81 12.34 -9.65
N GLU A 128 12.64 11.02 -9.76
CA GLU A 128 12.79 10.29 -11.00
C GLU A 128 11.41 10.09 -11.63
N THR A 129 11.31 10.32 -12.94
CA THR A 129 10.11 9.92 -13.71
C THR A 129 10.28 8.48 -14.15
N ILE A 130 9.34 7.62 -13.79
CA ILE A 130 9.36 6.21 -14.21
C ILE A 130 8.76 6.12 -15.60
N ASP A 131 9.52 5.60 -16.55
CA ASP A 131 8.99 5.31 -17.88
C ASP A 131 8.13 4.06 -17.83
N VAL A 132 6.81 4.26 -17.90
CA VAL A 132 5.82 3.19 -17.98
C VAL A 132 5.16 3.31 -19.35
N PRO A 133 5.31 2.30 -20.23
CA PRO A 133 4.66 2.30 -21.53
C PRO A 133 3.18 2.61 -21.40
N HIS A 134 2.68 3.43 -22.31
CA HIS A 134 1.25 3.75 -22.43
C HIS A 134 0.60 4.47 -21.23
N LYS A 135 1.40 5.02 -20.31
CA LYS A 135 0.90 5.93 -19.27
C LYS A 135 0.97 7.39 -19.72
N LEU A 136 -0.18 8.07 -19.73
CA LEU A 136 -0.26 9.50 -20.08
C LEU A 136 0.44 10.36 -19.02
N VAL A 137 0.13 10.11 -17.75
CA VAL A 137 0.84 10.72 -16.62
C VAL A 137 1.74 9.66 -15.98
N ARG A 138 3.03 9.80 -16.24
CA ARG A 138 4.04 8.86 -15.75
C ARG A 138 4.17 8.92 -14.22
N PRO A 139 4.27 7.77 -13.53
CA PRO A 139 4.58 7.75 -12.10
C PRO A 139 5.91 8.45 -11.79
N ARG A 140 6.04 8.91 -10.55
CA ARG A 140 7.29 9.46 -10.01
C ARG A 140 7.81 8.59 -8.90
N ARG A 141 9.13 8.51 -8.78
CA ARG A 141 9.82 7.81 -7.70
C ARG A 141 10.83 8.74 -7.05
N PHE A 142 10.94 8.67 -5.74
CA PHE A 142 11.96 9.36 -4.98
C PHE A 142 12.19 8.64 -3.65
N ASP A 143 13.31 8.92 -3.00
CA ASP A 143 13.55 8.39 -1.67
C ASP A 143 13.24 9.42 -0.59
N MET A 144 12.64 8.97 0.51
CA MET A 144 12.52 9.71 1.75
C MET A 144 13.57 9.23 2.74
N THR A 145 14.47 10.12 3.14
CA THR A 145 15.49 9.87 4.16
C THR A 145 15.00 10.39 5.51
N VAL A 146 14.89 9.49 6.47
CA VAL A 146 14.51 9.78 7.85
C VAL A 146 15.77 9.91 8.69
N LEU A 147 16.03 11.11 9.19
CA LEU A 147 17.19 11.48 9.99
C LEU A 147 16.76 11.64 11.45
N LEU A 148 17.64 11.28 12.38
CA LEU A 148 17.53 11.65 13.78
C LEU A 148 18.82 12.36 14.20
N LYS A 149 18.72 13.64 14.55
CA LYS A 149 19.87 14.52 14.84
C LYS A 149 20.95 14.47 13.75
N GLY A 150 20.53 14.57 12.49
CA GLY A 150 21.42 14.56 11.32
C GLY A 150 21.98 13.19 10.93
N VAL A 151 21.70 12.13 11.69
CA VAL A 151 22.12 10.76 11.35
C VAL A 151 20.99 10.04 10.64
N THR A 152 21.27 9.46 9.47
CA THR A 152 20.31 8.63 8.73
C THR A 152 19.93 7.42 9.57
N TRP A 153 18.64 7.33 9.89
CA TRP A 153 18.06 6.16 10.53
C TRP A 153 17.47 5.20 9.50
N ARG A 154 16.76 5.72 8.50
CA ARG A 154 16.17 4.90 7.43
C ARG A 154 16.04 5.68 6.13
N ARG A 155 16.15 4.98 5.00
CA ARG A 155 15.75 5.47 3.67
C ARG A 155 14.56 4.62 3.21
N VAL A 156 13.55 5.27 2.64
CA VAL A 156 12.31 4.65 2.21
C VAL A 156 12.00 5.10 0.79
N GLN A 157 11.82 4.16 -0.13
CA GLN A 157 11.46 4.48 -1.51
C GLN A 157 9.97 4.76 -1.61
N ILE A 158 9.64 5.89 -2.25
CA ILE A 158 8.27 6.33 -2.49
C ILE A 158 8.02 6.27 -4.00
N GLU A 159 6.88 5.70 -4.38
CA GLU A 159 6.36 5.74 -5.74
C GLU A 159 4.98 6.37 -5.72
N VAL A 160 4.77 7.42 -6.51
CA VAL A 160 3.47 8.09 -6.65
C VAL A 160 2.98 7.97 -8.09
N SER A 161 1.71 7.61 -8.24
CA SER A 161 1.01 7.68 -9.53
C SER A 161 -0.04 8.78 -9.48
N ALA A 162 -0.45 9.23 -10.67
CA ALA A 162 -1.62 10.09 -10.81
C ALA A 162 -2.90 9.35 -10.37
N ASP A 163 -3.96 10.13 -10.22
CA ASP A 163 -5.31 9.62 -10.01
C ASP A 163 -5.81 8.83 -11.24
N GLU A 164 -6.64 7.83 -11.00
CA GLU A 164 -7.22 6.97 -12.05
C GLU A 164 -8.71 6.75 -11.75
N GLY A 165 -9.59 7.05 -12.71
CA GLY A 165 -11.04 6.98 -12.51
C GLY A 165 -11.50 7.96 -11.42
N GLN A 166 -12.31 7.49 -10.48
CA GLN A 166 -12.74 8.24 -9.29
C GLN A 166 -11.99 7.82 -8.01
N ALA A 167 -10.85 7.13 -8.14
CA ALA A 167 -10.09 6.57 -7.03
C ALA A 167 -9.72 7.61 -5.95
N GLY A 168 -9.25 8.80 -6.36
CA GLY A 168 -8.87 9.89 -5.48
C GLY A 168 -10.04 10.65 -4.83
N THR A 169 -11.28 10.42 -5.27
CA THR A 169 -12.47 11.11 -4.73
C THR A 169 -13.05 10.45 -3.49
N THR A 170 -12.73 9.17 -3.26
CA THR A 170 -13.20 8.41 -2.10
C THR A 170 -12.04 7.85 -1.29
N PRO A 171 -11.25 8.71 -0.62
CA PRO A 171 -10.23 8.25 0.32
C PRO A 171 -10.86 7.59 1.54
N GLU A 172 -10.15 6.66 2.16
CA GLU A 172 -10.53 6.06 3.44
C GLU A 172 -9.53 6.46 4.51
N GLN A 173 -10.03 6.86 5.69
CA GLN A 173 -9.18 7.01 6.87
C GLN A 173 -9.02 5.64 7.54
N ILE A 174 -7.78 5.27 7.85
CA ILE A 174 -7.46 4.09 8.63
C ILE A 174 -6.76 4.48 9.94
N PRO A 175 -6.94 3.71 11.02
CA PRO A 175 -6.22 3.94 12.27
C PRO A 175 -4.71 3.93 12.02
N SER A 176 -4.01 4.93 12.57
CA SER A 176 -2.55 4.93 12.58
C SER A 176 -2.05 4.12 13.78
N PRO A 177 -1.08 3.20 13.61
CA PRO A 177 -0.53 2.48 14.74
C PRO A 177 0.27 3.43 15.64
N SER A 178 0.11 3.29 16.97
CA SER A 178 0.78 4.17 17.92
C SER A 178 2.30 4.08 17.84
N LEU A 179 2.94 5.24 17.67
CA LEU A 179 4.40 5.36 17.69
C LEU A 179 4.95 5.79 19.07
N ALA A 180 4.05 5.98 20.05
CA ALA A 180 4.40 6.45 21.39
C ALA A 180 5.35 5.49 22.12
N GLY A 181 5.26 4.18 21.87
CA GLY A 181 6.19 3.16 22.39
C GLY A 181 7.66 3.38 21.96
N PHE A 182 7.89 4.22 20.96
CA PHE A 182 9.21 4.61 20.46
C PHE A 182 9.57 6.08 20.77
N GLY A 183 8.73 6.78 21.54
CA GLY A 183 8.93 8.21 21.84
C GLY A 183 8.83 9.10 20.60
N LEU A 184 8.02 8.69 19.61
CA LEU A 184 7.78 9.43 18.38
C LEU A 184 6.32 9.92 18.32
N PRO A 185 6.03 11.05 17.66
CA PRO A 185 4.66 11.48 17.41
C PRO A 185 3.88 10.46 16.58
N THR A 186 2.62 10.23 16.94
CA THR A 186 1.68 9.37 16.20
C THR A 186 0.81 10.25 15.30
N PRO A 187 0.63 9.92 14.00
CA PRO A 187 -0.40 10.56 13.17
C PRO A 187 -1.80 10.24 13.72
N ASP A 188 -2.74 11.19 13.66
CA ASP A 188 -4.12 10.94 14.15
C ASP A 188 -4.81 9.80 13.39
N HIS A 189 -4.57 9.75 12.08
CA HIS A 189 -5.01 8.69 11.18
C HIS A 189 -4.04 8.64 9.98
N LEU A 190 -4.13 7.58 9.18
CA LEU A 190 -3.54 7.55 7.84
C LEU A 190 -4.67 7.63 6.80
N VAL A 191 -4.40 8.32 5.69
CA VAL A 191 -5.34 8.39 4.55
C VAL A 191 -4.95 7.38 3.46
N SER A 192 -5.86 6.53 3.03
CA SER A 192 -5.56 5.47 2.08
C SER A 192 -6.49 5.50 0.88
N LEU A 193 -6.06 4.88 -0.21
CA LEU A 193 -6.96 4.46 -1.27
C LEU A 193 -8.04 3.56 -0.67
N SER A 194 -9.30 3.73 -1.09
CA SER A 194 -10.38 2.87 -0.62
C SER A 194 -10.13 1.40 -0.98
N MET A 195 -10.69 0.51 -0.17
CA MET A 195 -10.50 -0.93 -0.35
C MET A 195 -11.05 -1.40 -1.71
N ARG A 196 -12.20 -0.86 -2.14
CA ARG A 196 -12.81 -1.16 -3.44
C ARG A 196 -11.91 -0.80 -4.62
N TYR A 197 -11.24 0.36 -4.57
CA TYR A 197 -10.32 0.78 -5.62
C TYR A 197 -9.00 0.02 -5.60
N GLN A 198 -8.54 -0.41 -4.41
CA GLN A 198 -7.40 -1.32 -4.34
C GLN A 198 -7.72 -2.68 -4.98
N ILE A 199 -8.90 -3.25 -4.68
CA ILE A 199 -9.37 -4.48 -5.31
C ILE A 199 -9.41 -4.27 -6.82
N ALA A 200 -10.04 -3.19 -7.30
CA ALA A 200 -10.15 -2.88 -8.72
C ALA A 200 -8.80 -2.79 -9.44
N GLN A 201 -7.83 -2.07 -8.88
CA GLN A 201 -6.48 -1.95 -9.45
C GLN A 201 -5.74 -3.29 -9.50
N LYS A 202 -5.93 -4.16 -8.49
CA LYS A 202 -5.34 -5.50 -8.45
C LYS A 202 -6.01 -6.46 -9.40
N VAL A 203 -7.34 -6.43 -9.51
CA VAL A 203 -8.10 -7.20 -10.50
C VAL A 203 -7.65 -6.81 -11.89
N HIS A 204 -7.51 -5.51 -12.18
CA HIS A 204 -6.88 -5.08 -13.41
C HIS A 204 -5.47 -5.68 -13.50
N ALA A 205 -4.47 -5.24 -12.74
CA ALA A 205 -3.09 -5.71 -12.90
C ALA A 205 -2.91 -7.25 -13.04
N SER A 206 -3.63 -8.06 -12.25
CA SER A 206 -3.54 -9.52 -12.29
C SER A 206 -4.21 -10.18 -13.51
N THR A 207 -5.09 -9.46 -14.22
CA THR A 207 -5.75 -9.91 -15.46
C THR A 207 -5.14 -9.29 -16.73
N ASP A 208 -4.03 -8.55 -16.62
CA ASP A 208 -3.30 -8.09 -17.80
C ASP A 208 -2.86 -9.29 -18.67
N PRO A 209 -2.83 -9.14 -20.01
CA PRO A 209 -2.44 -10.23 -20.91
C PRO A 209 -1.01 -10.73 -20.61
N HIS A 210 -0.63 -11.88 -21.14
CA HIS A 210 0.75 -12.36 -21.07
C HIS A 210 1.17 -12.72 -22.49
N ASP A 211 1.96 -11.85 -23.12
CA ASP A 211 2.39 -11.94 -24.51
C ASP A 211 3.91 -11.70 -24.61
N PRO A 212 4.74 -12.66 -24.13
CA PRO A 212 6.18 -12.53 -24.15
C PRO A 212 6.75 -12.55 -25.58
N PRO A 213 7.83 -11.82 -25.87
CA PRO A 213 8.65 -11.06 -24.92
C PRO A 213 8.15 -9.63 -24.66
N ALA A 214 7.17 -9.15 -25.43
CA ALA A 214 6.71 -7.76 -25.38
C ALA A 214 6.08 -7.41 -24.03
N PHE A 215 5.30 -8.34 -23.46
CA PHE A 215 4.63 -8.13 -22.19
C PHE A 215 4.62 -9.40 -21.32
N VAL A 216 5.25 -9.32 -20.15
CA VAL A 216 5.24 -10.38 -19.14
C VAL A 216 4.43 -9.94 -17.93
N ASN A 217 3.24 -10.50 -17.75
CA ASN A 217 2.50 -10.33 -16.51
C ASN A 217 3.19 -11.11 -15.36
N ASP A 218 3.79 -10.42 -14.40
CA ASP A 218 4.40 -10.99 -13.19
C ASP A 218 3.64 -10.58 -11.90
N ARG A 219 2.31 -10.53 -11.99
CA ARG A 219 1.41 -10.08 -10.92
C ARG A 219 0.88 -11.21 -10.04
N ALA A 220 1.61 -12.32 -9.91
CA ALA A 220 1.23 -13.44 -9.05
C ALA A 220 0.87 -13.03 -7.61
N ARG A 221 1.59 -12.03 -7.07
CA ARG A 221 1.36 -11.46 -5.74
C ARG A 221 -0.02 -10.81 -5.58
N ASP A 222 -0.59 -10.27 -6.66
CA ASP A 222 -1.90 -9.62 -6.62
C ASP A 222 -3.01 -10.66 -6.41
N VAL A 223 -2.81 -11.92 -6.80
CA VAL A 223 -3.74 -13.03 -6.48
C VAL A 223 -3.82 -13.27 -4.97
N VAL A 224 -2.66 -13.31 -4.30
CA VAL A 224 -2.60 -13.46 -2.83
C VAL A 224 -3.25 -12.27 -2.14
N ASP A 225 -2.91 -11.05 -2.58
CA ASP A 225 -3.51 -9.83 -2.02
C ASP A 225 -5.05 -9.81 -2.22
N LEU A 226 -5.56 -10.29 -3.37
CA LEU A 226 -7.00 -10.40 -3.64
C LEU A 226 -7.69 -11.42 -2.74
N LEU A 227 -7.07 -12.57 -2.44
CA LEU A 227 -7.62 -13.53 -1.48
C LEU A 227 -7.72 -12.93 -0.07
N LEU A 228 -6.71 -12.18 0.36
CA LEU A 228 -6.72 -11.51 1.67
C LEU A 228 -7.79 -10.41 1.73
N LEU A 229 -7.91 -9.61 0.67
CA LEU A 229 -8.92 -8.56 0.56
C LEU A 229 -10.34 -9.14 0.49
N ARG A 230 -10.54 -10.27 -0.18
CA ARG A 230 -11.80 -11.03 -0.16
C ARG A 230 -12.17 -11.41 1.26
N THR A 231 -11.27 -12.09 1.98
CA THR A 231 -11.52 -12.49 3.37
C THR A 231 -11.83 -11.30 4.27
N LEU A 232 -11.11 -10.19 4.12
CA LEU A 232 -11.36 -8.96 4.88
C LEU A 232 -12.76 -8.38 4.55
N THR A 233 -13.14 -8.38 3.28
CA THR A 233 -14.46 -7.92 2.82
C THR A 233 -15.58 -8.78 3.39
N GLU A 234 -15.42 -10.11 3.34
CA GLU A 234 -16.40 -11.07 3.89
C GLU A 234 -16.52 -10.93 5.42
N THR A 235 -15.40 -10.74 6.12
CA THR A 235 -15.36 -10.59 7.59
C THR A 235 -16.00 -9.29 8.06
N THR A 236 -15.70 -8.18 7.39
CA THR A 236 -16.17 -6.84 7.79
C THR A 236 -17.53 -6.48 7.19
N GLY A 237 -17.98 -7.23 6.19
CA GLY A 237 -19.19 -6.95 5.42
C GLY A 237 -19.10 -5.70 4.53
N ARG A 238 -17.90 -5.14 4.35
CA ARG A 238 -17.66 -3.93 3.53
C ARG A 238 -16.31 -3.99 2.80
N PRO A 239 -16.18 -3.37 1.62
CA PRO A 239 -17.27 -2.80 0.81
C PRO A 239 -18.19 -3.91 0.28
N SER A 240 -19.41 -3.55 -0.12
CA SER A 240 -20.34 -4.47 -0.76
C SER A 240 -19.82 -4.92 -2.14
N LEU A 241 -20.31 -6.06 -2.64
CA LEU A 241 -19.94 -6.55 -3.98
C LEU A 241 -20.28 -5.53 -5.08
N THR A 242 -21.42 -4.84 -4.97
CA THR A 242 -21.83 -3.78 -5.89
C THR A 242 -20.86 -2.59 -5.87
N GLU A 243 -20.36 -2.18 -4.71
CA GLU A 243 -19.34 -1.11 -4.60
C GLU A 243 -17.99 -1.54 -5.19
N ILE A 244 -17.62 -2.82 -5.03
CA ILE A 244 -16.41 -3.38 -5.64
C ILE A 244 -16.56 -3.42 -7.16
N ARG A 245 -17.71 -3.88 -7.67
CA ARG A 245 -18.02 -3.92 -9.09
C ARG A 245 -17.92 -2.54 -9.72
N ALA A 246 -18.56 -1.54 -9.12
CA ALA A 246 -18.52 -0.16 -9.62
C ALA A 246 -17.09 0.37 -9.70
N ALA A 247 -16.24 0.08 -8.71
CA ALA A 247 -14.84 0.48 -8.73
C ALA A 247 -14.03 -0.28 -9.81
N ILE A 248 -14.31 -1.57 -10.04
CA ILE A 248 -13.69 -2.36 -11.11
C ILE A 248 -14.06 -1.77 -12.47
N GLU A 249 -15.34 -1.54 -12.72
CA GLU A 249 -15.83 -0.96 -13.98
C GLU A 249 -15.20 0.42 -14.24
N ASP A 250 -15.12 1.27 -13.21
CA ASP A 250 -14.51 2.59 -13.30
C ASP A 250 -13.00 2.53 -13.63
N ILE A 251 -12.22 1.65 -12.97
CA ILE A 251 -10.79 1.51 -13.26
C ILE A 251 -10.55 0.94 -14.66
N PHE A 252 -11.35 -0.03 -15.11
CA PHE A 252 -11.25 -0.55 -16.46
C PHE A 252 -11.61 0.52 -17.49
N ALA A 253 -12.69 1.27 -17.28
CA ALA A 253 -13.09 2.37 -18.18
C ALA A 253 -12.01 3.46 -18.26
N ALA A 254 -11.43 3.87 -17.12
CA ALA A 254 -10.36 4.87 -17.09
C ALA A 254 -9.13 4.41 -17.86
N ARG A 255 -8.76 3.13 -17.76
CA ARG A 255 -7.60 2.56 -18.47
C ARG A 255 -7.86 2.29 -19.95
N VAL A 256 -9.12 2.03 -20.35
CA VAL A 256 -9.51 2.02 -21.78
C VAL A 256 -9.34 3.41 -22.38
N ALA A 257 -9.84 4.45 -21.71
CA ALA A 257 -9.69 5.83 -22.19
C ALA A 257 -8.22 6.24 -22.32
N GLU A 258 -7.36 5.82 -21.39
CA GLU A 258 -5.91 6.02 -21.49
C GLU A 258 -5.29 5.24 -22.67
N ALA A 259 -5.71 3.99 -22.87
CA ALA A 259 -5.22 3.13 -23.96
C ALA A 259 -5.55 3.70 -25.35
N GLU A 260 -6.74 4.27 -25.53
CA GLU A 260 -7.14 4.95 -26.77
C GLU A 260 -6.22 6.13 -27.13
N GLY A 261 -5.66 6.81 -26.13
CA GLY A 261 -4.71 7.91 -26.32
C GLY A 261 -3.26 7.47 -26.53
N THR A 262 -2.94 6.18 -26.37
CA THR A 262 -1.55 5.68 -26.28
C THR A 262 -1.27 4.42 -27.10
N ASP A 263 -2.22 3.98 -27.93
CA ASP A 263 -2.17 2.73 -28.74
C ASP A 263 -1.87 1.48 -27.89
N ALA A 264 -2.28 1.51 -26.62
CA ALA A 264 -2.16 0.38 -25.73
C ALA A 264 -3.27 -0.64 -26.00
N PRO A 265 -3.05 -1.94 -25.73
CA PRO A 265 -4.14 -2.90 -25.72
C PRO A 265 -5.17 -2.52 -24.65
N SER A 266 -6.40 -2.29 -25.08
CA SER A 266 -7.53 -1.99 -24.19
C SER A 266 -8.25 -3.27 -23.77
N ARG A 267 -8.94 -3.22 -22.63
CA ARG A 267 -9.69 -4.36 -22.10
C ARG A 267 -10.83 -3.91 -21.22
N THR A 268 -11.89 -4.71 -21.20
CA THR A 268 -13.12 -4.42 -20.50
C THR A 268 -13.37 -5.42 -19.38
N TRP A 269 -14.21 -5.01 -18.43
CA TRP A 269 -14.82 -5.91 -17.46
C TRP A 269 -16.01 -6.63 -18.15
N PRO A 270 -16.25 -7.94 -17.91
CA PRO A 270 -15.56 -8.85 -17.00
C PRO A 270 -14.22 -9.39 -17.53
N ALA A 271 -13.28 -9.64 -16.61
CA ALA A 271 -11.97 -10.22 -16.91
C ALA A 271 -11.67 -11.43 -16.02
N ARG A 272 -10.86 -12.37 -16.51
CA ARG A 272 -10.48 -13.60 -15.79
C ARG A 272 -8.99 -13.69 -15.58
N LEU A 273 -8.59 -14.13 -14.38
CA LEU A 273 -7.21 -14.42 -14.07
C LEU A 273 -6.79 -15.74 -14.71
N THR A 274 -5.55 -15.77 -15.20
CA THR A 274 -4.89 -16.99 -15.69
C THR A 274 -3.69 -17.28 -14.80
N ALA A 275 -3.57 -18.52 -14.31
CA ALA A 275 -2.39 -18.97 -13.58
C ALA A 275 -1.26 -19.26 -14.57
N TYR A 276 -0.34 -18.32 -14.75
CA TYR A 276 0.79 -18.52 -15.66
C TYR A 276 1.89 -19.40 -15.03
N PRO A 277 2.56 -20.30 -15.80
CA PRO A 277 3.55 -21.21 -15.25
C PRO A 277 4.72 -20.52 -14.50
N HIS A 278 5.17 -19.34 -14.95
CA HIS A 278 6.28 -18.62 -14.32
C HIS A 278 5.93 -17.97 -12.99
N TRP A 279 4.65 -17.92 -12.60
CA TRP A 279 4.21 -17.33 -11.33
C TRP A 279 4.58 -18.16 -10.09
N GLY A 280 4.93 -19.44 -10.24
CA GLY A 280 5.15 -20.35 -9.11
C GLY A 280 6.04 -19.77 -7.99
N PRO A 281 7.28 -19.32 -8.28
CA PRO A 281 8.18 -18.77 -7.27
C PRO A 281 7.68 -17.48 -6.61
N SER A 282 7.15 -16.53 -7.40
CA SER A 282 6.67 -15.24 -6.87
C SER A 282 5.38 -15.39 -6.07
N PHE A 283 4.49 -16.28 -6.49
CA PHE A 283 3.30 -16.67 -5.74
C PHE A 283 3.67 -17.32 -4.41
N ALA A 284 4.51 -18.36 -4.40
CA ALA A 284 4.88 -19.09 -3.19
C ALA A 284 5.47 -18.15 -2.13
N LYS A 285 6.40 -17.28 -2.53
CA LYS A 285 6.98 -16.26 -1.63
C LYS A 285 5.93 -15.34 -1.02
N ALA A 286 4.96 -14.89 -1.82
CA ALA A 286 3.89 -14.01 -1.35
C ALA A 286 2.92 -14.74 -0.42
N ALA A 287 2.54 -15.97 -0.77
CA ALA A 287 1.66 -16.83 0.01
C ALA A 287 2.26 -17.20 1.37
N ASP A 288 3.54 -17.64 1.40
CA ASP A 288 4.28 -17.94 2.63
C ASP A 288 4.36 -16.72 3.55
N SER A 289 4.68 -15.56 2.99
CA SER A 289 4.78 -14.31 3.76
C SER A 289 3.44 -13.87 4.35
N ALA A 290 2.33 -14.31 3.77
CA ALA A 290 0.97 -14.00 4.18
C ALA A 290 0.27 -15.13 4.94
N GLY A 291 0.95 -16.27 5.19
CA GLY A 291 0.36 -17.43 5.84
C GLY A 291 -0.76 -18.10 5.02
N VAL A 292 -0.76 -17.95 3.70
CA VAL A 292 -1.76 -18.54 2.80
C VAL A 292 -1.26 -19.89 2.30
N THR A 293 -2.02 -20.96 2.54
CA THR A 293 -1.67 -22.33 2.11
C THR A 293 -2.59 -22.81 0.99
N VAL A 294 -2.24 -22.51 -0.26
CA VAL A 294 -3.02 -22.86 -1.45
C VAL A 294 -2.09 -22.97 -2.66
N THR A 295 -2.46 -23.75 -3.68
CA THR A 295 -1.70 -23.77 -4.95
C THR A 295 -2.00 -22.52 -5.79
N PRO A 296 -1.11 -22.09 -6.70
CA PRO A 296 -1.40 -20.96 -7.59
C PRO A 296 -2.67 -21.17 -8.43
N ALA A 297 -2.93 -22.40 -8.89
CA ALA A 297 -4.10 -22.73 -9.69
C ALA A 297 -5.39 -22.60 -8.87
N ASP A 298 -5.42 -23.15 -7.65
CA ASP A 298 -6.58 -23.06 -6.76
C ASP A 298 -6.82 -21.62 -6.31
N ALA A 299 -5.76 -20.85 -6.05
CA ALA A 299 -5.86 -19.43 -5.71
C ALA A 299 -6.54 -18.64 -6.83
N VAL A 300 -6.10 -18.84 -8.08
CA VAL A 300 -6.72 -18.20 -9.25
C VAL A 300 -8.17 -18.66 -9.41
N ALA A 301 -8.47 -19.93 -9.20
CA ALA A 301 -9.85 -20.43 -9.24
C ALA A 301 -10.74 -19.77 -8.16
N HIS A 302 -10.23 -19.63 -6.93
CA HIS A 302 -10.95 -18.94 -5.84
C HIS A 302 -11.18 -17.46 -6.12
N VAL A 303 -10.20 -16.76 -6.70
CA VAL A 303 -10.36 -15.35 -7.09
C VAL A 303 -11.37 -15.24 -8.22
N ASN A 304 -11.28 -16.06 -9.27
CA ASN A 304 -12.22 -16.03 -10.39
C ASN A 304 -13.67 -16.31 -9.93
N ALA A 305 -13.88 -17.26 -9.01
CA ALA A 305 -15.20 -17.52 -8.44
C ALA A 305 -15.76 -16.31 -7.66
N TRP A 306 -14.89 -15.55 -6.99
CA TRP A 306 -15.27 -14.30 -6.34
C TRP A 306 -15.58 -13.18 -7.34
N LEU A 307 -14.82 -13.08 -8.43
CA LEU A 307 -15.12 -12.16 -9.53
C LEU A 307 -16.49 -12.46 -10.16
N ASP A 308 -16.84 -13.72 -10.35
CA ASP A 308 -18.15 -14.12 -10.85
C ASP A 308 -19.28 -13.69 -9.88
N LEU A 309 -19.03 -13.67 -8.56
CA LEU A 309 -19.99 -13.16 -7.57
C LEU A 309 -20.10 -11.63 -7.62
N ILE A 310 -18.98 -10.93 -7.78
CA ILE A 310 -18.94 -9.47 -7.93
C ILE A 310 -19.69 -9.04 -9.20
N GLU A 311 -19.51 -9.76 -10.31
CA GLU A 311 -20.21 -9.49 -11.57
C GLU A 311 -21.75 -9.64 -11.46
N ARG A 312 -22.22 -10.55 -10.60
CA ARG A 312 -23.65 -10.78 -10.37
C ARG A 312 -24.28 -9.84 -9.34
N GLY A 313 -23.48 -9.26 -8.45
CA GLY A 313 -23.90 -8.27 -7.45
C GLY A 313 -24.02 -6.86 -8.03
#